data_AF-A0A4S0NGD9-F1
#
_entry.id   AF-A0A4S0NGD9-F1
#
_cell.length_a   1.000
_cell.length_b   1.000
_cell.length_c   1.000
_cell.angle_alpha   90.00
_cell.angle_beta   90.00
_cell.angle_gamma   90.00
#
_symmetry.space_group_name_H-M   'P 1'
#
loop_
_entity.id
_entity.type
_entity.pdbx_description
1 polymer ?
#
loop_
_entity_poly.entity_id
_entity_poly.type
_entity_poly.pdbx_seq_one_letter_code
_entity_poly.pdbx_strand_id
1 'polypeptide(L)'
;MAISPFKSRPFIAATFVAALATPAFAQGPESTETVNRIVGSAVNQEEASTNAEIGKVSSAIDRTRENISAVRKTSKLDKVDIVFLTDAARSEGGPPPAIESKVRQHKDDVAQLRQEIEANALLFNAIDSRRVLTEDVLAVEFDDPGKIVIYAAAKPAK
;
A
#
# COMPACT_ATOMS: atom_id res chain seq x y z
N MET A 1 -31.76 6.47 88.67
CA MET A 1 -31.50 5.15 89.26
C MET A 1 -31.35 4.15 88.12
N ALA A 2 -30.11 3.66 87.91
CA ALA A 2 -29.66 2.44 87.19
C ALA A 2 -30.20 2.20 85.75
N ILE A 3 -29.49 1.69 84.74
CA ILE A 3 -28.43 0.68 84.67
C ILE A 3 -27.85 0.76 83.23
N SER A 4 -26.53 0.70 83.06
CA SER A 4 -25.86 0.16 81.84
C SER A 4 -25.67 -1.38 82.05
N PRO A 5 -25.04 -2.23 81.18
CA PRO A 5 -24.32 -2.05 79.90
C PRO A 5 -24.49 -3.20 78.84
N PHE A 6 -23.80 -3.05 77.68
CA PHE A 6 -23.13 -4.05 76.81
C PHE A 6 -23.74 -5.47 76.54
N LYS A 7 -23.85 -5.90 75.26
CA LYS A 7 -22.86 -6.75 74.53
C LYS A 7 -23.34 -7.29 73.15
N SER A 8 -22.38 -7.40 72.22
CA SER A 8 -22.16 -8.44 71.18
C SER A 8 -23.17 -8.64 70.02
N ARG A 9 -22.88 -8.23 68.78
CA ARG A 9 -21.98 -8.83 67.72
C ARG A 9 -22.78 -9.59 66.62
N PRO A 10 -22.24 -9.79 65.40
CA PRO A 10 -22.79 -9.25 64.15
C PRO A 10 -23.30 -10.31 63.16
N PHE A 11 -24.09 -9.90 62.16
CA PHE A 11 -24.24 -10.67 60.92
C PHE A 11 -24.19 -9.76 59.70
N ILE A 12 -23.31 -10.16 58.78
CA ILE A 12 -22.99 -9.57 57.50
C ILE A 12 -24.15 -9.85 56.54
N ALA A 13 -24.70 -8.80 55.92
CA ALA A 13 -25.55 -8.93 54.74
C ALA A 13 -24.89 -8.17 53.59
N ALA A 14 -24.34 -8.94 52.66
CA ALA A 14 -23.75 -8.46 51.42
C ALA A 14 -24.79 -7.70 50.60
N THR A 15 -24.51 -6.43 50.27
CA THR A 15 -25.32 -5.65 49.34
C THR A 15 -24.53 -5.50 48.05
N PHE A 16 -25.09 -6.07 46.99
CA PHE A 16 -24.63 -5.99 45.60
C PHE A 16 -24.70 -4.53 45.13
N VAL A 17 -23.57 -3.92 44.78
CA VAL A 17 -23.55 -2.62 44.09
C VAL A 17 -23.32 -2.91 42.61
N ALA A 18 -24.36 -2.69 41.81
CA ALA A 18 -24.28 -2.68 40.36
C ALA A 18 -23.44 -1.46 39.92
N ALA A 19 -22.21 -1.72 39.47
CA ALA A 19 -21.41 -0.71 38.79
C ALA A 19 -21.98 -0.48 37.39
N LEU A 20 -22.45 0.73 37.14
CA LEU A 20 -22.84 1.25 35.84
C LEU A 20 -21.61 1.18 34.91
N ALA A 21 -21.62 0.23 33.98
CA ALA A 21 -20.66 0.21 32.88
C ALA A 21 -20.95 1.41 31.98
N THR A 22 -20.11 2.43 32.05
CA THR A 22 -20.04 3.47 31.03
C THR A 22 -19.60 2.81 29.72
N PRO A 23 -20.24 3.12 28.58
CA PRO A 23 -19.70 2.69 27.29
C PRO A 23 -18.36 3.39 27.11
N ALA A 24 -17.28 2.63 27.19
CA ALA A 24 -15.99 3.03 26.68
C ALA A 24 -16.21 3.42 25.22
N PHE A 25 -16.05 4.70 24.90
CA PHE A 25 -15.88 5.15 23.53
C PHE A 25 -14.71 4.35 22.97
N ALA A 26 -15.02 3.36 22.16
CA ALA A 26 -14.09 2.72 21.26
C ALA A 26 -13.60 3.80 20.30
N GLN A 27 -12.55 4.51 20.70
CA GLN A 27 -11.69 5.25 19.79
C GLN A 27 -10.88 4.19 19.03
N GLY A 28 -11.56 3.45 18.15
CA GLY A 28 -10.88 2.82 17.03
C GLY A 28 -10.29 3.96 16.23
N PRO A 29 -8.99 3.93 15.88
CA PRO A 29 -8.43 4.97 15.04
C PRO A 29 -9.20 4.96 13.72
N GLU A 30 -10.05 5.97 13.55
CA GLU A 30 -10.41 6.47 12.24
C GLU A 30 -9.11 6.73 11.51
N SER A 31 -8.85 5.94 10.46
CA SER A 31 -8.39 6.43 9.16
C SER A 31 -7.65 5.36 8.37
N THR A 32 -8.41 4.48 7.72
CA THR A 32 -7.94 3.81 6.50
C THR A 32 -7.45 4.84 5.45
N GLU A 33 -7.88 6.10 5.58
CA GLU A 33 -7.43 7.24 4.77
C GLU A 33 -6.00 7.73 5.10
N THR A 34 -5.52 7.61 6.35
CA THR A 34 -4.18 8.11 6.74
C THR A 34 -3.08 7.15 6.29
N VAL A 35 -3.37 5.85 6.21
CA VAL A 35 -2.46 4.85 5.62
C VAL A 35 -2.23 5.11 4.11
N ASN A 36 -3.11 5.88 3.47
CA ASN A 36 -3.08 6.13 2.03
C ASN A 36 -2.22 7.34 1.62
N ARG A 37 -1.67 8.08 2.59
CA ARG A 37 -1.05 9.40 2.40
C ARG A 37 0.35 9.47 3.04
N ILE A 38 1.20 8.50 2.77
CA ILE A 38 2.48 8.35 3.48
C ILE A 38 3.58 9.32 2.97
N VAL A 39 3.40 9.99 1.80
CA VAL A 39 4.47 10.84 1.22
C VAL A 39 3.95 12.11 0.51
N GLY A 40 2.89 12.74 1.00
CA GLY A 40 2.30 13.94 0.33
C GLY A 40 1.66 13.66 -1.04
N SER A 41 1.79 12.43 -1.54
CA SER A 41 1.10 11.86 -2.71
C SER A 41 0.09 10.81 -2.24
N ALA A 42 -1.06 10.72 -2.89
CA ALA A 42 -2.01 9.62 -2.69
C ALA A 42 -1.51 8.37 -3.43
N VAL A 43 -1.35 7.24 -2.73
CA VAL A 43 -0.87 5.98 -3.34
C VAL A 43 -2.03 5.00 -3.51
N ASN A 44 -2.62 4.98 -4.69
CA ASN A 44 -3.71 4.09 -5.02
C ASN A 44 -3.21 2.76 -5.56
N GLN A 45 -4.06 1.76 -5.43
CA GLN A 45 -3.82 0.42 -5.92
C GLN A 45 -4.98 0.00 -6.82
N GLU A 46 -4.64 -0.61 -7.93
CA GLU A 46 -5.57 -1.22 -8.88
C GLU A 46 -5.09 -2.64 -9.20
N GLU A 47 -6.02 -3.57 -9.34
CA GLU A 47 -5.73 -4.93 -9.78
C GLU A 47 -6.27 -5.09 -11.20
N ALA A 48 -5.43 -5.55 -12.11
CA ALA A 48 -5.80 -5.77 -13.49
C ALA A 48 -5.22 -7.09 -14.00
N SER A 49 -5.89 -7.69 -14.99
CA SER A 49 -5.26 -8.74 -15.79
C SER A 49 -4.34 -8.09 -16.81
N THR A 50 -3.23 -8.75 -17.13
CA THR A 50 -2.27 -8.26 -18.09
C THR A 50 -2.90 -8.10 -19.47
N ASN A 51 -3.86 -8.94 -19.82
CA ASN A 51 -4.55 -8.84 -21.10
C ASN A 51 -5.43 -7.57 -21.20
N ALA A 52 -6.05 -7.14 -20.09
CA ALA A 52 -6.84 -5.91 -20.06
C ALA A 52 -5.97 -4.66 -20.24
N GLU A 53 -4.76 -4.67 -19.69
CA GLU A 53 -3.83 -3.53 -19.69
C GLU A 53 -2.71 -3.66 -20.74
N ILE A 54 -2.75 -4.69 -21.59
CA ILE A 54 -1.63 -5.08 -22.48
C ILE A 54 -1.13 -3.93 -23.35
N GLY A 55 -2.04 -3.09 -23.86
CA GLY A 55 -1.71 -1.95 -24.71
C GLY A 55 -0.96 -0.86 -23.94
N LYS A 56 -1.42 -0.53 -22.74
CA LYS A 56 -0.82 0.50 -21.88
C LYS A 56 0.52 0.02 -21.34
N VAL A 57 0.59 -1.19 -20.79
CA VAL A 57 1.84 -1.79 -20.30
C VAL A 57 2.87 -1.86 -21.43
N SER A 58 2.47 -2.29 -22.63
CA SER A 58 3.36 -2.34 -23.80
C SER A 58 3.89 -0.97 -24.19
N SER A 59 3.02 0.04 -24.23
CA SER A 59 3.39 1.43 -24.54
C SER A 59 4.34 1.99 -23.48
N ALA A 60 4.05 1.75 -22.20
CA ALA A 60 4.90 2.17 -21.09
C ALA A 60 6.29 1.50 -21.15
N ILE A 61 6.38 0.22 -21.53
CA ILE A 61 7.66 -0.47 -21.75
C ILE A 61 8.43 0.17 -22.90
N ASP A 62 7.79 0.43 -24.04
CA ASP A 62 8.45 1.04 -25.20
C ASP A 62 9.04 2.43 -24.87
N ARG A 63 8.38 3.15 -23.94
CA ARG A 63 8.79 4.48 -23.47
C ARG A 63 9.69 4.47 -22.23
N THR A 64 10.13 3.29 -21.77
CA THR A 64 10.95 3.15 -20.54
C THR A 64 12.13 4.10 -20.54
N ARG A 65 12.86 4.18 -21.66
CA ARG A 65 14.04 5.05 -21.78
C ARG A 65 13.73 6.53 -21.54
N GLU A 66 12.59 7.01 -22.03
CA GLU A 66 12.12 8.38 -21.81
C GLU A 66 11.76 8.58 -20.33
N ASN A 67 11.08 7.59 -19.75
CA ASN A 67 10.53 7.67 -18.40
C ASN A 67 11.59 7.58 -17.31
N ILE A 68 12.74 6.93 -17.55
CA ILE A 68 13.90 6.91 -16.63
C ILE A 68 14.29 8.32 -16.19
N SER A 69 14.42 9.25 -17.14
CA SER A 69 14.82 10.63 -16.83
C SER A 69 13.76 11.38 -16.02
N ALA A 70 12.49 11.05 -16.23
CA ALA A 70 11.38 11.63 -15.47
C ALA A 70 11.35 11.08 -14.03
N VAL A 71 11.50 9.76 -13.85
CA VAL A 71 11.63 9.10 -12.54
C VAL A 71 12.74 9.74 -11.70
N ARG A 72 13.94 9.89 -12.27
CA ARG A 72 15.08 10.51 -11.57
C ARG A 72 14.81 11.94 -11.12
N LYS A 73 14.08 12.71 -11.93
CA LYS A 73 13.80 14.13 -11.68
C LYS A 73 12.55 14.37 -10.83
N THR A 74 11.79 13.32 -10.55
CA THR A 74 10.53 13.42 -9.82
C THR A 74 10.81 13.74 -8.36
N SER A 75 10.49 14.97 -7.94
CA SER A 75 10.64 15.43 -6.55
C SER A 75 9.30 15.63 -5.85
N LYS A 76 8.20 15.63 -6.61
CA LYS A 76 6.83 15.78 -6.10
C LYS A 76 5.88 14.98 -7.00
N LEU A 77 4.93 14.29 -6.36
CA LEU A 77 3.78 13.68 -7.01
C LEU A 77 2.52 14.04 -6.23
N ASP A 78 1.42 14.18 -6.92
CA ASP A 78 0.10 14.31 -6.31
C ASP A 78 -0.54 12.92 -6.17
N LYS A 79 -0.25 12.00 -7.11
CA LYS A 79 -0.81 10.64 -7.14
C LYS A 79 0.16 9.60 -7.68
N VAL A 80 0.16 8.42 -7.06
CA VAL A 80 0.82 7.20 -7.55
C VAL A 80 -0.27 6.13 -7.68
N ASP A 81 -0.52 5.63 -8.88
CA ASP A 81 -1.39 4.48 -9.10
C ASP A 81 -0.50 3.25 -9.34
N ILE A 82 -0.70 2.18 -8.56
CA ILE A 82 0.01 0.91 -8.75
C ILE A 82 -0.95 -0.11 -9.32
N VAL A 83 -0.70 -0.52 -10.56
CA VAL A 83 -1.47 -1.54 -11.27
C VAL A 83 -0.79 -2.89 -11.08
N PHE A 84 -1.42 -3.75 -10.28
CA PHE A 84 -1.01 -5.12 -10.03
C PHE A 84 -1.50 -6.00 -11.18
N LEU A 85 -0.55 -6.42 -12.02
CA LEU A 85 -0.74 -7.41 -13.07
C LEU A 85 -0.66 -8.80 -12.45
N THR A 86 -1.75 -9.20 -11.77
CA THR A 86 -1.77 -10.37 -10.88
C THR A 86 -1.49 -11.68 -11.59
N ASP A 87 -1.89 -11.79 -12.86
CA ASP A 87 -1.63 -12.92 -13.76
C ASP A 87 -0.22 -12.93 -14.35
N ALA A 88 0.50 -11.81 -14.29
CA ALA A 88 1.92 -11.71 -14.63
C ALA A 88 2.83 -11.99 -13.43
N ALA A 89 2.27 -12.18 -12.23
CA ALA A 89 3.06 -12.43 -11.04
C ALA A 89 3.93 -13.69 -11.18
N ARG A 90 5.12 -13.68 -10.56
CA ARG A 90 6.03 -14.84 -10.60
C ARG A 90 5.36 -16.13 -10.11
N SER A 91 4.43 -16.03 -9.15
CA SER A 91 3.63 -17.16 -8.66
C SER A 91 2.66 -17.74 -9.68
N GLU A 92 2.30 -16.98 -10.71
CA GLU A 92 1.37 -17.36 -11.78
C GLU A 92 2.10 -17.77 -13.08
N GLY A 93 3.44 -17.81 -13.06
CA GLY A 93 4.25 -18.18 -14.22
C GLY A 93 4.93 -17.00 -14.92
N GLY A 94 4.75 -15.76 -14.41
CA GLY A 94 5.38 -14.56 -14.95
C GLY A 94 4.56 -13.88 -16.05
N PRO A 95 5.08 -12.78 -16.63
CA PRO A 95 4.35 -12.02 -17.65
C PRO A 95 4.01 -12.85 -18.88
N PRO A 96 2.86 -12.61 -19.54
CA PRO A 96 2.51 -13.29 -20.77
C PRO A 96 3.55 -13.01 -21.87
N PRO A 97 3.70 -13.90 -22.87
CA PRO A 97 4.80 -13.84 -23.85
C PRO A 97 4.95 -12.50 -24.59
N ALA A 98 3.83 -11.82 -24.85
CA ALA A 98 3.84 -10.51 -25.51
C ALA A 98 4.53 -9.43 -24.65
N ILE A 99 4.25 -9.41 -23.35
CA ILE A 99 4.89 -8.48 -22.40
C ILE A 99 6.32 -8.94 -22.10
N GLU A 100 6.54 -10.24 -21.88
CA GLU A 100 7.87 -10.80 -21.62
C GLU A 100 8.85 -10.45 -22.75
N SER A 101 8.43 -10.60 -24.01
CA SER A 101 9.24 -10.25 -25.17
C SER A 101 9.62 -8.77 -25.18
N LYS A 102 8.68 -7.86 -24.86
CA LYS A 102 8.96 -6.42 -24.76
C LYS A 102 9.90 -6.09 -23.62
N VAL A 103 9.65 -6.63 -22.42
CA VAL A 103 10.56 -6.45 -21.28
C VAL A 103 11.97 -6.93 -21.63
N ARG A 104 12.09 -8.06 -22.35
CA ARG A 104 13.38 -8.58 -22.81
C ARG A 104 14.05 -7.70 -23.85
N GLN A 105 13.29 -7.11 -24.78
CA GLN A 105 13.80 -6.15 -25.76
C GLN A 105 14.35 -4.88 -25.09
N HIS A 106 13.73 -4.45 -24.00
CA HIS A 106 14.11 -3.26 -23.23
C HIS A 106 14.84 -3.57 -21.92
N LYS A 107 15.43 -4.76 -21.78
CA LYS A 107 15.95 -5.27 -20.50
C LYS A 107 16.88 -4.32 -19.74
N ASP A 108 17.75 -3.62 -20.46
CA ASP A 108 18.77 -2.76 -19.86
C ASP A 108 18.11 -1.44 -19.40
N ASP A 109 17.17 -0.92 -20.19
CA ASP A 109 16.37 0.26 -19.81
C ASP A 109 15.46 -0.08 -18.61
N VAL A 110 14.83 -1.25 -18.58
CA VAL A 110 13.97 -1.70 -17.46
C VAL A 110 14.81 -1.90 -16.19
N ALA A 111 16.01 -2.49 -16.30
CA ALA A 111 16.92 -2.61 -15.17
C ALA A 111 17.34 -1.24 -14.63
N GLN A 112 17.64 -0.28 -15.51
CA GLN A 112 17.96 1.08 -15.11
C GLN A 112 16.75 1.79 -14.48
N LEU A 113 15.55 1.63 -15.03
CA LEU A 113 14.31 2.18 -14.46
C LEU A 113 14.15 1.74 -13.00
N ARG A 114 14.37 0.46 -12.72
CA ARG A 114 14.28 -0.10 -11.36
C ARG A 114 15.30 0.54 -10.41
N GLN A 115 16.54 0.70 -10.85
CA GLN A 115 17.57 1.39 -10.06
C GLN A 115 17.18 2.85 -9.75
N GLU A 116 16.57 3.54 -10.71
CA GLU A 116 16.15 4.94 -10.54
C GLU A 116 14.92 5.06 -9.63
N ILE A 117 14.03 4.05 -9.62
CA ILE A 117 12.95 3.94 -8.64
C ILE A 117 13.52 3.75 -7.23
N GLU A 118 14.48 2.85 -7.05
CA GLU A 118 15.15 2.64 -5.74
C GLU A 118 15.90 3.88 -5.26
N ALA A 119 16.52 4.62 -6.18
CA ALA A 119 17.20 5.87 -5.87
C ALA A 119 16.23 7.03 -5.57
N ASN A 120 14.97 6.93 -5.98
CA ASN A 120 13.95 7.95 -5.73
C ASN A 120 13.13 7.60 -4.49
N ALA A 121 13.42 8.29 -3.37
CA ALA A 121 12.75 8.04 -2.09
C ALA A 121 11.21 8.12 -2.15
N LEU A 122 10.63 9.00 -2.99
CA LEU A 122 9.18 9.10 -3.11
C LEU A 122 8.62 7.82 -3.73
N LEU A 123 9.18 7.40 -4.87
CA LEU A 123 8.71 6.24 -5.62
C LEU A 123 9.02 4.93 -4.91
N PHE A 124 10.21 4.81 -4.31
CA PHE A 124 10.58 3.66 -3.49
C PHE A 124 9.60 3.47 -2.33
N ASN A 125 9.30 4.53 -1.57
CA ASN A 125 8.34 4.45 -0.48
C ASN A 125 6.92 4.13 -0.98
N ALA A 126 6.53 4.60 -2.16
CA ALA A 126 5.23 4.29 -2.74
C ALA A 126 5.08 2.79 -3.04
N ILE A 127 6.07 2.17 -3.70
CA ILE A 127 6.02 0.72 -3.98
C ILE A 127 6.18 -0.12 -2.72
N ASP A 128 7.04 0.28 -1.78
CA ASP A 128 7.26 -0.41 -0.52
C ASP A 128 6.00 -0.40 0.37
N SER A 129 5.26 0.73 0.39
CA SER A 129 3.99 0.84 1.12
C SER A 129 2.91 -0.14 0.67
N ARG A 130 3.03 -0.66 -0.56
CA ARG A 130 2.14 -1.68 -1.14
C ARG A 130 2.82 -3.04 -1.28
N ARG A 131 4.00 -3.19 -0.68
CA ARG A 131 4.84 -4.42 -0.70
C ARG A 131 5.15 -4.91 -2.12
N VAL A 132 5.31 -3.98 -3.06
CA VAL A 132 5.77 -4.29 -4.41
C VAL A 132 7.29 -4.29 -4.41
N LEU A 133 7.90 -5.39 -4.88
CA LEU A 133 9.34 -5.47 -5.08
C LEU A 133 9.73 -4.69 -6.33
N THR A 134 10.84 -3.95 -6.29
CA THR A 134 11.36 -3.24 -7.47
C THR A 134 11.58 -4.19 -8.65
N GLU A 135 12.00 -5.43 -8.38
CA GLU A 135 12.18 -6.48 -9.38
C GLU A 135 10.91 -6.87 -10.13
N ASP A 136 9.75 -6.64 -9.55
CA ASP A 136 8.45 -6.96 -10.14
C ASP A 136 7.88 -5.78 -10.95
N VAL A 137 8.49 -4.59 -10.89
CA VAL A 137 8.11 -3.43 -11.71
C VAL A 137 8.48 -3.69 -13.16
N LEU A 138 7.50 -3.65 -14.06
CA LEU A 138 7.70 -3.86 -15.50
C LEU A 138 7.90 -2.55 -16.25
N ALA A 139 7.12 -1.53 -15.90
CA ALA A 139 7.15 -0.22 -16.53
C ALA A 139 6.52 0.84 -15.64
N VAL A 140 6.77 2.09 -16.02
CA VAL A 140 6.22 3.28 -15.40
C VAL A 140 5.68 4.19 -16.50
N GLU A 141 4.56 4.85 -16.24
CA GLU A 141 3.94 5.82 -17.12
C GLU A 141 3.64 7.12 -16.38
N PHE A 142 3.80 8.25 -17.07
CA PHE A 142 3.43 9.57 -16.57
C PHE A 142 2.21 10.05 -17.37
N ASP A 143 1.01 9.68 -16.91
CA ASP A 143 -0.26 9.97 -17.58
C ASP A 143 -0.60 11.46 -17.58
N ASP A 144 -0.30 12.14 -16.47
CA ASP A 144 -0.59 13.56 -16.25
C ASP A 144 0.54 14.20 -15.43
N PRO A 145 0.69 15.54 -15.47
CA PRO A 145 1.56 16.25 -14.54
C PRO A 145 1.24 15.88 -13.09
N GLY A 146 2.25 15.37 -12.36
CA GLY A 146 2.11 14.99 -10.95
C GLY A 146 1.45 13.64 -10.71
N LYS A 147 1.08 12.88 -11.76
CA LYS A 147 0.58 11.51 -11.63
C LYS A 147 1.53 10.52 -12.28
N ILE A 148 1.66 9.36 -11.65
CA ILE A 148 2.47 8.25 -12.16
C ILE A 148 1.71 6.95 -12.01
N VAL A 149 1.80 6.09 -13.03
CA VAL A 149 1.27 4.73 -13.01
C VAL A 149 2.44 3.76 -12.99
N ILE A 150 2.44 2.81 -12.06
CA ILE A 150 3.45 1.78 -11.92
C ILE A 150 2.79 0.43 -12.25
N TYR A 151 3.26 -0.23 -13.30
CA TYR A 151 2.78 -1.55 -13.68
C TYR A 151 3.69 -2.63 -13.08
N ALA A 152 3.14 -3.47 -12.20
CA ALA A 152 3.91 -4.46 -11.46
C ALA A 152 3.36 -5.88 -11.68
N ALA A 153 4.27 -6.80 -12.01
CA ALA A 153 4.03 -8.25 -12.05
C ALA A 153 4.02 -8.84 -10.63
N ALA A 154 3.10 -8.37 -9.80
CA ALA A 154 3.00 -8.71 -8.40
C ALA A 154 1.55 -8.97 -8.00
N LYS A 155 1.37 -9.57 -6.82
CA LYS A 155 0.07 -9.67 -6.16
C LYS A 155 -0.02 -8.65 -5.03
N PRO A 156 -1.22 -8.10 -4.77
CA PRO A 156 -1.51 -7.36 -3.55
C PRO A 156 -1.06 -8.12 -2.31
N ALA A 157 -0.53 -7.39 -1.32
CA ALA A 157 -0.47 -7.92 0.03
C ALA A 157 -1.90 -8.07 0.58
N LYS A 158 -2.23 -9.26 1.10
CA LYS A 158 -3.47 -9.51 1.85
C LYS A 158 -3.41 -8.92 3.26
#